data_AF-A0A850BIS7-F1
#
_entry.id   AF-A0A850BIS7-F1
#
_cell.length_a   1.000
_cell.length_b   1.000
_cell.length_c   1.000
_cell.angle_alpha   90.00
_cell.angle_beta   90.00
_cell.angle_gamma   90.00
#
_symmetry.space_group_name_H-M   'P 1'
#
loop_
_entity.id
_entity.type
_entity.pdbx_description
1 polymer ?
#
loop_
_entity_poly.entity_id
_entity_poly.type
_entity_poly.pdbx_seq_one_letter_code
_entity_poly.pdbx_strand_id
1 'polypeptide(L)'
;MRSVLLLGLLGLLPLSGCCRCAGSVPVMFKSPPEDVIREKVALELKTDKHVATTACGVDATGLQDVKVTIGEGDFGGVGTVKIEGKPIGAAKAVVCTAGVTYVLKAVTNDDGDIIDWKVKSLDLKEVSTPGVKFTPPPPSDLDFDD
;
A
#
# COMPACT_ATOMS: atom_id res chain seq x y z
N MET A 1 20.29 -8.27 80.40
CA MET A 1 20.66 -7.10 79.57
C MET A 1 21.60 -7.57 78.46
N ARG A 2 21.23 -7.30 77.19
CA ARG A 2 22.02 -7.40 75.93
C ARG A 2 22.55 -8.82 75.59
N SER A 3 21.87 -9.64 74.77
CA SER A 3 21.68 -9.58 73.31
C SER A 3 22.93 -9.12 72.53
N VAL A 4 23.58 -10.04 71.81
CA VAL A 4 23.87 -9.92 70.36
C VAL A 4 23.94 -11.34 69.75
N LEU A 5 23.04 -11.60 68.80
CA LEU A 5 22.88 -12.81 68.00
C LEU A 5 23.89 -12.85 66.84
N LEU A 6 24.19 -14.08 66.40
CA LEU A 6 24.86 -14.42 65.15
C LEU A 6 24.36 -13.58 63.95
N LEU A 7 25.27 -12.91 63.25
CA LEU A 7 25.01 -12.46 61.87
C LEU A 7 25.29 -13.63 60.91
N GLY A 8 24.20 -14.22 60.44
CA GLY A 8 24.20 -15.12 59.30
C GLY A 8 24.40 -14.35 57.98
N LEU A 9 25.18 -14.95 57.09
CA LEU A 9 25.11 -14.72 55.65
C LEU A 9 23.69 -15.04 55.16
N LEU A 10 23.00 -14.07 54.57
CA LEU A 10 21.97 -14.33 53.56
C LEU A 10 21.92 -13.12 52.59
N GLY A 11 21.94 -13.43 51.30
CA GLY A 11 22.36 -12.52 50.26
C GLY A 11 21.39 -11.41 49.84
N LEU A 12 21.90 -10.57 48.94
CA LEU A 12 21.16 -9.74 48.01
C LEU A 12 22.10 -9.39 46.85
N LEU A 13 22.11 -10.25 45.83
CA LEU A 13 22.60 -9.90 44.50
C LEU A 13 21.66 -8.85 43.89
N PRO A 14 22.15 -7.73 43.34
CA PRO A 14 21.33 -6.81 42.56
C PRO A 14 21.06 -7.43 41.18
N LEU A 15 20.05 -8.30 41.12
CA LEU A 15 19.53 -8.79 39.86
C LEU A 15 18.61 -7.72 39.26
N SER A 16 19.10 -7.11 38.18
CA SER A 16 18.33 -6.86 36.94
C SER A 16 16.96 -6.19 37.10
N GLY A 17 16.93 -4.87 36.96
CA GLY A 17 15.72 -4.07 36.78
C GLY A 17 15.68 -3.27 35.47
N CYS A 18 16.49 -3.63 34.46
CA CYS A 18 16.31 -3.18 33.09
C CYS A 18 15.47 -4.23 32.37
N CYS A 19 14.18 -3.95 32.13
CA CYS A 19 13.37 -4.45 31.01
C CYS A 19 11.91 -4.06 31.23
N ARG A 20 11.63 -2.76 31.32
CA ARG A 20 10.36 -2.24 30.84
C ARG A 20 10.54 -1.97 29.34
N CYS A 21 10.81 -3.04 28.58
CA CYS A 21 10.46 -3.03 27.17
C CYS A 21 8.95 -3.04 27.18
N ALA A 22 8.37 -1.83 27.09
CA ALA A 22 7.00 -1.66 26.67
C ALA A 22 6.82 -2.58 25.47
N GLY A 23 5.92 -3.56 25.60
CA GLY A 23 5.63 -4.49 24.53
C GLY A 23 5.25 -3.66 23.33
N SER A 24 6.19 -3.52 22.39
CA SER A 24 5.90 -3.14 21.03
C SER A 24 5.06 -4.29 20.52
N VAL A 25 3.74 -4.18 20.70
CA VAL A 25 2.79 -5.05 20.00
C VAL A 25 3.20 -4.93 18.54
N PRO A 26 3.63 -6.01 17.87
CA PRO A 26 3.95 -5.91 16.46
C PRO A 26 2.63 -5.49 15.81
N VAL A 27 2.59 -4.25 15.32
CA VAL A 27 1.55 -3.80 14.42
C VAL A 27 1.77 -4.66 13.18
N MET A 28 1.13 -5.83 13.16
CA MET A 28 1.04 -6.63 11.96
C MET A 28 0.25 -5.75 10.99
N PHE A 29 0.97 -5.06 10.11
CA PHE A 29 0.39 -4.36 8.97
C PHE A 29 -0.34 -5.42 8.14
N LYS A 30 -1.63 -5.58 8.40
CA LYS A 30 -2.46 -6.58 7.75
C LYS A 30 -2.57 -6.15 6.29
N SER A 31 -1.93 -6.89 5.40
CA SER A 31 -1.95 -6.56 3.97
C SER A 31 -3.33 -6.87 3.39
N PRO A 32 -3.83 -6.07 2.43
CA PRO A 32 -5.10 -6.35 1.78
C PRO A 32 -5.03 -7.68 1.02
N PRO A 33 -6.11 -8.48 1.02
CA PRO A 33 -6.21 -9.65 0.16
C PRO A 33 -6.05 -9.29 -1.32
N GLU A 34 -5.46 -10.17 -2.12
CA GLU A 34 -5.22 -9.94 -3.55
C GLU A 34 -6.49 -9.66 -4.36
N ASP A 35 -7.58 -10.33 -4.04
CA ASP A 35 -8.89 -10.11 -4.65
C ASP A 35 -9.39 -8.69 -4.40
N VAL A 36 -9.21 -8.18 -3.17
CA VAL A 36 -9.55 -6.80 -2.81
C VAL A 36 -8.67 -5.80 -3.59
N ILE A 37 -7.37 -6.06 -3.72
CA ILE A 37 -6.48 -5.21 -4.51
C ILE A 37 -6.98 -5.13 -5.96
N ARG A 38 -7.24 -6.28 -6.60
CA ARG A 38 -7.71 -6.34 -7.98
C ARG A 38 -9.03 -5.60 -8.16
N GLU A 39 -9.98 -5.84 -7.26
CA GLU A 39 -11.30 -5.23 -7.32
C GLU A 39 -11.20 -3.70 -7.19
N LYS A 40 -10.56 -3.21 -6.12
CA LYS A 40 -10.50 -1.78 -5.81
C LYS A 40 -9.72 -1.01 -6.88
N VAL A 41 -8.57 -1.53 -7.30
CA VAL A 41 -7.76 -0.89 -8.34
C VAL A 41 -8.49 -0.91 -9.69
N ALA A 42 -9.13 -2.01 -10.07
CA ALA A 42 -9.91 -2.06 -11.31
C ALA A 42 -11.11 -1.10 -11.31
N LEU A 43 -11.77 -0.93 -10.16
CA LEU A 43 -12.89 0.00 -10.01
C LEU A 43 -12.44 1.45 -10.21
N GLU A 44 -11.34 1.83 -9.58
CA GLU A 44 -10.81 3.19 -9.67
C GLU A 44 -10.35 3.53 -11.10
N LEU A 45 -9.69 2.58 -11.79
CA LEU A 45 -9.21 2.75 -13.16
C LEU A 45 -10.31 2.92 -14.21
N LYS A 46 -11.55 2.54 -13.89
CA LYS A 46 -12.70 2.79 -14.78
C LYS A 46 -13.07 4.26 -14.86
N THR A 47 -12.66 5.06 -13.87
CA THR A 47 -12.98 6.48 -13.77
C THR A 47 -11.73 7.37 -13.73
N ASP A 48 -10.55 6.80 -13.54
CA ASP A 48 -9.29 7.55 -13.53
C ASP A 48 -8.90 8.02 -14.94
N LYS A 49 -9.32 9.24 -15.26
CA LYS A 49 -8.98 9.93 -16.52
C LYS A 49 -7.48 10.13 -16.68
N HIS A 50 -6.74 10.42 -15.61
CA HIS A 50 -5.32 10.73 -15.71
C HIS A 50 -4.50 9.50 -16.11
N VAL A 51 -4.73 8.38 -15.41
CA VAL A 51 -4.09 7.11 -15.72
C VAL A 51 -4.50 6.62 -17.10
N ALA A 52 -5.80 6.67 -17.44
CA ALA A 52 -6.28 6.24 -18.74
C ALA A 52 -5.67 7.06 -19.90
N THR A 53 -5.67 8.38 -19.78
CA THR A 53 -5.14 9.28 -20.82
C THR A 53 -3.64 9.09 -21.00
N THR A 54 -2.91 9.00 -19.89
CA THR A 54 -1.44 8.86 -19.91
C THR A 54 -1.02 7.47 -20.39
N ALA A 55 -1.70 6.41 -19.94
CA ALA A 55 -1.45 5.04 -20.38
C ALA A 55 -1.76 4.85 -21.87
N CYS A 56 -2.83 5.47 -22.37
CA CYS A 56 -3.25 5.25 -23.74
C CYS A 56 -2.77 6.32 -24.73
N GLY A 57 -2.22 7.44 -24.26
CA GLY A 57 -1.79 8.57 -25.10
C GLY A 57 -2.93 9.25 -25.88
N VAL A 58 -4.18 9.04 -25.47
CA VAL A 58 -5.39 9.61 -26.07
C VAL A 58 -6.30 10.10 -24.96
N ASP A 59 -7.06 11.18 -25.20
CA ASP A 59 -8.04 11.66 -24.20
C ASP A 59 -9.06 10.55 -23.91
N ALA A 60 -9.12 10.13 -22.65
CA ALA A 60 -9.95 9.03 -22.19
C ALA A 60 -10.55 9.39 -20.83
N THR A 61 -11.81 9.02 -20.60
CA THR A 61 -12.46 9.25 -19.31
C THR A 61 -12.24 8.11 -18.30
N GLY A 62 -11.55 7.05 -18.72
CA GLY A 62 -11.26 5.87 -17.92
C GLY A 62 -10.91 4.67 -18.81
N LEU A 63 -10.77 3.49 -18.20
CA LEU A 63 -10.50 2.23 -18.89
C LEU A 63 -11.68 1.25 -18.80
N GLN A 64 -12.00 0.56 -19.89
CA GLN A 64 -12.89 -0.61 -19.94
C GLN A 64 -12.07 -1.89 -20.12
N ASP A 65 -12.71 -3.04 -19.88
CA ASP A 65 -12.08 -4.36 -19.98
C ASP A 65 -10.80 -4.47 -19.11
N VAL A 66 -10.81 -3.79 -17.95
CA VAL A 66 -9.64 -3.67 -17.06
C VAL A 66 -9.26 -5.02 -16.49
N LYS A 67 -8.02 -5.45 -16.75
CA LYS A 67 -7.41 -6.62 -16.16
C LYS A 67 -6.22 -6.18 -15.31
N VAL A 68 -6.24 -6.58 -14.04
CA VAL A 68 -5.22 -6.23 -13.05
C VAL A 68 -4.40 -7.47 -12.69
N THR A 69 -3.09 -7.37 -12.86
CA THR A 69 -2.13 -8.40 -12.47
C THR A 69 -1.24 -7.84 -11.37
N ILE A 70 -1.27 -8.43 -10.18
CA ILE A 70 -0.47 -8.00 -9.04
C ILE A 70 0.99 -8.39 -9.27
N GLY A 71 1.91 -7.44 -9.07
CA GLY A 71 3.35 -7.68 -9.10
C GLY A 71 3.86 -8.25 -7.77
N GLU A 72 5.13 -8.65 -7.74
CA GLU A 72 5.73 -9.17 -6.52
C GLU A 72 6.00 -8.04 -5.51
N GLY A 73 5.64 -8.24 -4.23
CA GLY A 73 6.00 -7.35 -3.12
C GLY A 73 4.95 -6.30 -2.71
N ASP A 74 3.75 -6.73 -2.30
CA ASP A 74 2.85 -5.86 -1.52
C ASP A 74 3.33 -5.78 -0.07
N PHE A 75 3.45 -4.54 0.43
CA PHE A 75 3.73 -4.28 1.83
C PHE A 75 2.71 -3.30 2.39
N GLY A 76 1.79 -3.82 3.21
CA GLY A 76 0.87 -2.98 3.98
C GLY A 76 -0.08 -2.14 3.11
N GLY A 77 -0.47 -2.67 1.95
CA GLY A 77 -1.36 -1.98 1.01
C GLY A 77 -0.65 -1.06 0.02
N VAL A 78 0.68 -1.07 -0.03
CA VAL A 78 1.45 -0.44 -1.11
C VAL A 78 2.04 -1.53 -1.98
N GLY A 79 1.83 -1.43 -3.29
CA GLY A 79 2.37 -2.39 -4.25
C GLY A 79 2.30 -1.89 -5.68
N THR A 80 2.68 -2.75 -6.62
CA THR A 80 2.60 -2.46 -8.05
C THR A 80 1.69 -3.47 -8.73
N VAL A 81 0.84 -2.98 -9.62
CA VAL A 81 0.06 -3.81 -10.54
C VAL A 81 0.42 -3.49 -11.97
N LYS A 82 0.32 -4.51 -12.82
CA LYS A 82 0.22 -4.34 -14.27
C LYS A 82 -1.26 -4.27 -14.64
N ILE A 83 -1.62 -3.25 -15.41
CA ILE A 83 -2.99 -3.02 -15.88
C ILE A 83 -3.04 -3.16 -17.39
N GLU A 84 -4.09 -3.82 -17.87
CA GLU A 84 -4.42 -3.95 -19.28
C GLU A 84 -5.86 -3.47 -19.46
N GLY A 85 -6.12 -2.55 -20.39
CA GLY A 85 -7.47 -2.00 -20.57
C GLY A 85 -7.60 -1.22 -21.87
N LYS A 86 -8.84 -0.91 -22.28
CA LYS A 86 -9.13 -0.07 -23.44
C LYS A 86 -9.63 1.30 -22.99
N PRO A 87 -9.23 2.40 -23.63
CA PRO A 87 -9.70 3.73 -23.27
C PRO A 87 -11.19 3.90 -23.60
N ILE A 88 -11.96 4.38 -22.63
CA ILE A 88 -13.37 4.73 -22.80
C ILE A 88 -13.47 6.07 -23.53
N GLY A 89 -14.27 6.11 -24.61
CA GLY A 89 -14.50 7.32 -25.40
C GLY A 89 -13.47 7.59 -26.49
N ALA A 90 -12.43 6.75 -26.61
CA ALA A 90 -11.44 6.89 -27.69
C ALA A 90 -11.96 6.34 -29.02
N ALA A 91 -11.73 7.09 -30.11
CA ALA A 91 -12.14 6.70 -31.46
C ALA A 91 -11.38 5.47 -32.02
N LYS A 92 -10.23 5.11 -31.42
CA LYS A 92 -9.46 3.90 -31.76
C LYS A 92 -9.24 3.06 -30.50
N ALA A 93 -9.78 1.85 -30.50
CA ALA A 93 -9.67 0.90 -29.40
C ALA A 93 -8.35 0.12 -29.50
N VAL A 94 -7.28 0.66 -28.94
CA VAL A 94 -6.04 -0.09 -28.69
C VAL A 94 -6.04 -0.51 -27.23
N VAL A 95 -5.66 -1.75 -26.95
CA VAL A 95 -5.42 -2.21 -25.57
C VAL A 95 -4.13 -1.55 -25.09
N CYS A 96 -4.24 -0.77 -24.02
CA CYS A 96 -3.12 -0.11 -23.37
C CYS A 96 -2.63 -1.00 -22.24
N THR A 97 -1.31 -1.01 -22.04
CA THR A 97 -0.68 -1.71 -20.92
C THR A 97 0.13 -0.71 -20.11
N ALA A 98 -0.03 -0.72 -18.78
CA ALA A 98 0.74 0.16 -17.90
C ALA A 98 1.06 -0.54 -16.57
N GLY A 99 2.17 -0.15 -15.95
CA GLY A 99 2.49 -0.48 -14.57
C GLY A 99 2.07 0.68 -13.66
N VAL A 100 1.27 0.38 -12.65
CA VAL A 100 0.70 1.36 -11.72
C VAL A 100 1.06 0.93 -10.30
N THR A 101 1.69 1.83 -9.55
CA THR A 101 1.81 1.71 -8.10
C THR A 101 0.48 2.10 -7.48
N TYR A 102 -0.04 1.26 -6.58
CA TYR A 102 -1.23 1.59 -5.81
C TYR A 102 -0.86 1.81 -4.35
N VAL A 103 -1.64 2.66 -3.69
CA VAL A 103 -1.65 2.80 -2.24
C VAL A 103 -3.07 2.56 -1.75
N LEU A 104 -3.29 1.51 -0.97
CA LEU A 104 -4.54 1.18 -0.32
C LEU A 104 -4.47 1.56 1.16
N LYS A 105 -5.54 2.20 1.65
CA LYS A 105 -5.71 2.51 3.06
C LYS A 105 -6.84 1.67 3.64
N ALA A 106 -6.55 0.99 4.75
CA ALA A 106 -7.57 0.32 5.53
C ALA A 106 -8.57 1.34 6.10
N VAL A 107 -9.85 1.05 5.97
CA VAL A 107 -10.94 1.74 6.66
C VAL A 107 -11.33 0.84 7.83
N THR A 108 -11.25 1.38 9.04
CA THR A 108 -11.57 0.65 10.26
C THR A 108 -12.86 1.17 10.90
N ASN A 109 -13.54 0.31 11.65
CA ASN A 109 -14.61 0.72 12.58
C ASN A 109 -14.01 1.28 13.89
N ASP A 110 -14.88 1.65 14.83
CA ASP A 110 -14.48 2.16 16.16
C ASP A 110 -13.72 1.12 17.01
N ASP A 111 -13.91 -0.17 16.72
CA ASP A 111 -13.22 -1.29 17.37
C ASP A 111 -11.83 -1.56 16.79
N GLY A 112 -11.45 -0.85 15.72
CA GLY A 112 -10.17 -1.04 15.02
C GLY A 112 -10.15 -2.20 14.01
N ASP A 113 -11.30 -2.84 13.77
CA ASP A 113 -11.44 -3.87 12.75
C ASP A 113 -11.49 -3.25 11.35
N ILE A 114 -10.75 -3.85 10.41
CA ILE A 114 -10.77 -3.44 9.00
C ILE A 114 -12.09 -3.86 8.37
N ILE A 115 -12.88 -2.88 7.95
CA ILE A 115 -14.19 -3.08 7.30
C ILE A 115 -14.14 -2.84 5.79
N ASP A 116 -13.16 -2.09 5.29
CA ASP A 116 -12.97 -1.85 3.86
C ASP A 116 -11.53 -1.43 3.54
N TRP A 117 -11.19 -1.41 2.25
CA TRP A 117 -9.96 -0.86 1.72
C TRP A 117 -10.28 0.18 0.64
N LYS A 118 -9.63 1.34 0.70
CA LYS A 118 -9.80 2.41 -0.28
C LYS A 118 -8.50 2.74 -0.99
N VAL A 119 -8.58 2.96 -2.30
CA VAL A 119 -7.45 3.46 -3.09
C VAL A 119 -7.21 4.91 -2.70
N LYS A 120 -6.00 5.20 -2.22
CA LYS A 120 -5.53 6.54 -1.86
C LYS A 120 -4.82 7.19 -3.04
N SER A 121 -3.99 6.43 -3.75
CA SER A 121 -3.32 6.89 -4.97
C SER A 121 -3.12 5.75 -5.97
N LEU A 122 -3.07 6.13 -7.25
CA LEU A 122 -2.64 5.32 -8.38
C LEU A 122 -1.58 6.12 -9.13
N ASP A 123 -0.35 5.62 -9.12
CA ASP A 123 0.80 6.31 -9.68
C ASP A 123 1.39 5.50 -10.84
N LEU A 124 1.40 6.10 -12.04
CA LEU A 124 1.95 5.46 -13.23
C LEU A 124 3.48 5.35 -13.14
N LYS A 125 4.00 4.14 -13.31
CA LYS A 125 5.44 3.84 -13.32
C LYS A 125 5.96 3.57 -14.71
N GLU A 126 5.19 2.85 -15.52
CA GLU A 126 5.57 2.48 -16.88
C GLU A 126 4.35 2.42 -17.78
N VAL A 127 4.52 2.75 -19.05
CA VAL A 127 3.48 2.61 -20.07
C VAL A 127 4.05 1.91 -21.28
N SER A 128 3.36 0.88 -21.73
CA SER A 128 3.65 0.13 -22.94
C SER A 128 2.39 0.14 -23.83
N THR A 129 2.24 1.21 -24.59
CA THR A 129 1.16 1.37 -25.56
C THR A 129 1.76 1.69 -26.93
N PRO A 130 1.39 0.95 -28.00
CA PRO A 130 1.93 1.19 -29.34
C PRO A 130 1.74 2.64 -29.79
N GLY A 131 2.84 3.29 -30.17
CA GLY A 131 2.83 4.68 -30.65
C GLY A 131 2.86 5.76 -29.56
N VAL A 132 2.88 5.38 -28.28
CA VAL A 132 2.97 6.33 -27.15
C VAL A 132 4.34 6.21 -26.51
N LYS A 133 5.13 7.29 -26.53
CA LYS A 133 6.40 7.35 -25.78
C LYS A 133 6.09 7.85 -24.37
N PHE A 134 6.20 6.97 -23.38
CA PHE A 134 6.05 7.36 -21.99
C PHE A 134 7.17 8.29 -21.55
N THR A 135 6.79 9.40 -20.93
CA THR A 135 7.71 10.20 -20.12
C THR A 135 7.17 10.18 -18.70
N PRO A 136 7.88 9.63 -17.72
CA PRO A 136 7.39 9.59 -16.36
C PRO A 136 7.13 11.01 -15.86
N PRO A 137 6.05 11.24 -15.09
CA PRO A 137 5.84 12.52 -14.44
C PRO A 137 7.04 12.82 -13.54
N PRO A 138 7.40 14.11 -13.35
CA PRO A 138 8.40 14.47 -12.35
C PRO A 138 7.99 13.87 -11.00
N PRO A 139 8.94 13.39 -10.19
CA PRO A 139 8.60 12.86 -8.87
C PRO A 139 7.80 13.93 -8.13
N SER A 140 6.58 13.58 -7.72
CA SER A 140 5.80 14.42 -6.83
C SER A 140 6.56 14.52 -5.52
N ASP A 141 6.82 15.74 -5.06
CA ASP A 141 7.30 16.05 -3.70
C ASP A 141 6.23 15.59 -2.71
N LEU A 142 6.11 14.28 -2.52
CA LEU A 142 5.33 13.69 -1.46
C LEU A 142 6.22 13.74 -0.23
N ASP A 143 6.10 14.85 0.50
CA ASP A 143 6.48 14.91 1.89
C ASP A 143 5.71 13.80 2.63
N PHE A 144 6.39 12.69 2.87
CA PHE A 144 5.97 11.76 3.90
C PHE A 144 6.30 12.46 5.21
N ASP A 145 5.35 13.22 5.76
CA ASP A 145 5.44 13.68 7.15
C ASP A 145 5.60 12.44 8.05
N ASP A 146 6.83 12.26 8.55
CA ASP A 146 7.25 11.29 9.59
C ASP A 146 6.56 11.60 10.94
#